data_AF-A0A484ZSQ3-F1
#
_entry.id   AF-A0A484ZSQ3-F1
#
_cell.length_a   1.000
_cell.length_b   1.000
_cell.length_c   1.000
_cell.angle_alpha   90.00
_cell.angle_beta   90.00
_cell.angle_gamma   90.00
#
_symmetry.space_group_name_H-M   'P 1'
#
loop_
_entity.id
_entity.type
_entity.pdbx_description
1 polymer ?
#
loop_
_entity_poly.entity_id
_entity_poly.type
_entity_poly.pdbx_seq_one_letter_code
_entity_poly.pdbx_strand_id
1 'polypeptide(L)' 'MYDASGVVIYVGKAKDLKKRLSSYFRQNVASRKTEALVKSIANVDVTVTHTETEALLLEHNYIKQYQPRYNVFASG' A
#
# COMPACT_ATOMS: atom_id res chain seq x y z
N MET A 1 -4.84 1.29 -1.18
CA MET A 1 -4.65 2.73 -1.44
C MET A 1 -5.17 3.03 -2.83
N TYR A 2 -5.87 4.15 -2.99
CA TYR A 2 -6.60 4.49 -4.21
C TYR A 2 -6.17 5.85 -4.75
N ASP A 3 -6.26 6.01 -6.07
CA ASP A 3 -6.17 7.33 -6.71
C ASP A 3 -7.50 8.08 -6.70
N ALA A 4 -7.50 9.29 -7.28
CA ALA A 4 -8.67 10.16 -7.33
C ALA A 4 -9.83 9.60 -8.18
N SER A 5 -9.58 8.59 -9.03
CA SER A 5 -10.61 7.88 -9.79
C SER A 5 -11.19 6.68 -9.05
N GLY A 6 -10.71 6.39 -7.84
CA GLY A 6 -11.14 5.24 -7.05
C GLY A 6 -10.46 3.93 -7.45
N VAL A 7 -9.38 3.97 -8.24
CA VAL A 7 -8.65 2.77 -8.67
C VAL A 7 -7.61 2.36 -7.62
N VAL A 8 -7.52 1.06 -7.32
CA VAL A 8 -6.49 0.52 -6.42
C VAL A 8 -5.11 0.66 -7.08
N ILE A 9 -4.25 1.50 -6.49
CA ILE A 9 -2.90 1.76 -7.02
C ILE A 9 -1.79 1.07 -6.21
N TYR A 10 -2.05 0.76 -4.95
CA TYR A 10 -1.11 0.03 -4.08
C TYR A 10 -1.83 -0.76 -2.98
N VAL A 11 -1.34 -1.97 -2.73
CA VAL A 11 -1.73 -2.87 -1.64
C VAL A 11 -0.48 -3.22 -0.84
N GLY A 12 -0.56 -3.20 0.48
CA GLY A 12 0.57 -3.55 1.35
C GLY A 12 0.11 -4.06 2.70
N LYS A 13 0.87 -4.97 3.31
CA LYS A 13 0.67 -5.40 4.71
C LYS A 13 1.51 -4.60 5.69
N ALA A 14 1.07 -4.56 6.96
CA ALA A 14 1.82 -3.97 8.05
C ALA A 14 1.55 -4.69 9.38
N LYS A 15 2.61 -4.87 10.19
CA LYS A 15 2.45 -5.28 11.60
C LYS A 15 1.91 -4.14 12.48
N ASP A 16 2.26 -2.91 12.11
CA ASP A 16 1.80 -1.68 12.76
C ASP A 16 1.35 -0.69 11.67
N LEU A 17 0.03 -0.52 11.55
CA LEU A 17 -0.60 0.36 10.56
C LEU A 17 -0.19 1.81 10.77
N LYS A 18 -0.13 2.29 12.02
CA LYS A 18 0.20 3.68 12.35
C LYS A 18 1.62 3.99 11.90
N LYS A 19 2.58 3.12 12.26
CA LYS A 19 3.98 3.27 11.85
C LYS A 19 4.13 3.21 10.33
N ARG A 20 3.43 2.28 9.67
CA ARG A 20 3.49 2.13 8.20
C ARG A 20 2.94 3.36 7.49
N LEU A 21 1.73 3.81 7.84
CA LEU A 21 1.11 4.99 7.22
C LEU A 21 1.95 6.24 7.48
N SER A 22 2.42 6.42 8.71
CA SER A 22 3.29 7.56 9.07
C SER A 22 4.59 7.59 8.26
N SER A 23 5.08 6.46 7.75
CA SER A 23 6.31 6.44 6.94
C SER A 23 6.14 7.01 5.52
N TYR A 24 4.92 6.98 4.97
CA TYR A 24 4.62 7.49 3.64
C TYR A 24 4.51 9.02 3.61
N PHE A 25 4.07 9.64 4.71
CA PHE A 25 3.78 11.08 4.77
C PHE A 25 4.87 11.90 5.49
N ARG A 26 6.07 11.34 5.67
CA ARG A 26 7.23 12.08 6.17
C ARG A 26 7.86 12.92 5.06
N GLN A 27 8.46 14.05 5.42
CA GLN A 27 9.12 14.95 4.45
C GLN A 27 10.29 14.31 3.68
N ASN A 28 10.97 13.33 4.28
CA ASN A 28 12.05 12.57 3.65
C ASN A 28 11.55 11.19 3.22
N VAL A 29 10.71 11.16 2.19
CA VAL A 29 10.21 9.90 1.63
C VAL A 29 11.39 9.13 1.00
N ALA A 30 11.51 7.84 1.33
CA ALA A 30 12.72 7.05 1.07
C ALA A 30 13.12 6.87 -0.41
N SER A 31 12.22 7.14 -1.37
CA SER A 31 12.54 7.02 -2.80
C SER A 31 11.59 7.84 -3.69
N ARG A 32 12.06 8.24 -4.88
CA ARG A 32 11.23 8.88 -5.93
C ARG A 32 9.97 8.07 -6.28
N LYS A 33 10.05 6.73 -6.22
CA LYS A 33 8.90 5.85 -6.49
C LYS A 33 7.85 5.99 -5.39
N THR A 34 8.29 5.98 -4.13
CA THR A 34 7.41 6.18 -2.99
C THR A 34 6.81 7.59 -3.00
N GLU A 35 7.58 8.62 -3.38
CA GLU A 35 7.03 9.96 -3.59
C GLU A 35 5.94 9.98 -4.67
N ALA A 36 6.17 9.32 -5.80
CA ALA A 36 5.18 9.24 -6.89
C ALA A 36 3.92 8.49 -6.46
N LEU A 37 4.07 7.40 -5.69
CA LEU A 37 2.93 6.72 -5.05
C LEU A 37 2.17 7.69 -4.15
N VAL A 38 2.85 8.34 -3.20
CA VAL A 38 2.22 9.22 -2.21
C VAL A 38 1.48 10.38 -2.87
N LYS A 39 2.06 10.98 -3.91
CA LYS A 39 1.41 12.04 -4.70
C LYS A 39 0.14 11.57 -5.43
N SER A 40 0.01 10.27 -5.68
CA SER A 40 -1.13 9.68 -6.40
C SER A 40 -2.22 9.16 -5.45
N ILE A 41 -1.97 9.11 -4.13
CA ILE A 41 -2.95 8.65 -3.16
C ILE A 41 -4.02 9.73 -2.96
N ALA A 42 -5.26 9.40 -3.25
CA ALA A 42 -6.43 10.20 -2.87
C ALA A 42 -7.18 9.60 -1.67
N ASN A 43 -7.18 8.27 -1.53
CA ASN A 43 -7.83 7.58 -0.41
C ASN A 43 -7.03 6.37 0.11
N VAL A 44 -7.18 6.05 1.40
CA VAL A 44 -6.55 4.92 2.07
C VAL A 44 -7.60 4.14 2.86
N ASP A 45 -7.87 2.91 2.43
CA ASP A 45 -8.63 1.93 3.23
C ASP A 45 -7.69 0.98 3.98
N VAL A 46 -8.15 0.51 5.13
CA VAL A 46 -7.43 -0.44 5.98
C VAL A 46 -8.34 -1.59 6.40
N THR A 47 -7.77 -2.79 6.48
CA THR A 47 -8.43 -3.98 7.03
C THR A 47 -7.54 -4.56 8.11
N VAL A 48 -8.09 -4.75 9.31
CA VAL A 48 -7.37 -5.36 10.44
C VAL A 48 -7.52 -6.87 10.36
N THR A 49 -6.41 -7.60 10.49
CA THR A 49 -6.37 -9.06 10.56
C THR A 49 -5.86 -9.50 11.93
N HIS A 50 -6.12 -10.76 12.31
CA HIS A 50 -5.72 -11.31 13.60
C HIS A 50 -4.30 -11.87 13.59
N THR A 51 -3.84 -12.31 12.41
CA THR A 51 -2.49 -12.86 12.24
C THR A 51 -1.73 -12.21 11.09
N GLU A 52 -0.40 -12.34 11.11
CA GLU A 52 0.45 -11.92 9.98
C GLU A 52 0.19 -12.76 8.73
N THR A 53 -0.17 -14.04 8.90
CA THR A 53 -0.48 -14.96 7.80
C THR A 53 -1.74 -14.52 7.06
N GLU A 54 -2.80 -14.14 7.79
CA GLU A 54 -4.01 -13.59 7.20
C GLU A 54 -3.72 -12.29 6.42
N ALA A 55 -2.93 -11.38 7.00
CA ALA A 55 -2.53 -10.15 6.33
C ALA A 55 -1.80 -10.43 5.01
N LEU A 56 -0.89 -11.41 5.01
CA LEU A 56 -0.13 -11.83 3.83
C LEU A 56 -1.04 -12.44 2.76
N LEU A 57 -1.95 -13.32 3.15
CA LEU A 57 -2.90 -13.95 2.23
C LEU A 57 -3.83 -12.90 1.60
N LEU A 58 -4.35 -11.97 2.40
CA LEU A 58 -5.21 -10.91 1.93
C LEU A 58 -4.48 -9.96 0.98
N GLU A 59 -3.26 -9.55 1.33
CA GLU A 59 -2.39 -8.74 0.46
C GLU A 59 -2.17 -9.44 -0.89
N HIS A 60 -1.78 -10.72 -0.86
CA HIS A 60 -1.55 -11.51 -2.08
C HIS A 60 -2.79 -11.62 -2.97
N ASN A 61 -3.95 -11.87 -2.36
CA ASN A 61 -5.23 -11.97 -3.07
C ASN A 61 -5.58 -10.63 -3.74
N TYR A 62 -5.43 -9.51 -3.04
CA TYR A 62 -5.70 -8.19 -3.59
C TYR A 62 -4.69 -7.75 -4.65
N ILE A 63 -3.41 -8.06 -4.49
CA ILE A 63 -2.41 -7.81 -5.55
C ILE A 63 -2.79 -8.59 -6.81
N LYS A 64 -3.15 -9.88 -6.66
CA LYS A 64 -3.60 -10.70 -7.79
C LYS A 64 -4.85 -10.16 -8.46
N GLN A 65 -5.85 -9.77 -7.66
CA GLN A 65 -7.15 -9.30 -8.14
C GLN A 65 -7.05 -7.94 -8.84
N TYR A 66 -6.34 -6.98 -8.25
CA TYR A 66 -6.33 -5.59 -8.72
C TYR A 66 -5.13 -5.24 -9.61
N GLN A 67 -4.08 -6.06 -9.62
CA GLN A 67 -2.82 -5.79 -10.33
C GLN A 67 -2.32 -4.33 -10.18
N PRO A 68 -2.16 -3.83 -8.94
CA PRO A 68 -1.96 -2.40 -8.72
C PRO A 68 -0.63 -1.93 -9.32
N ARG A 69 -0.66 -0.77 -10.01
CA ARG A 69 0.49 -0.22 -10.75
C ARG A 69 1.76 -0.09 -9.90
N TYR A 70 1.65 0.22 -8.60
CA TYR A 70 2.82 0.43 -7.75
C TYR A 70 3.28 -0.84 -7.00
N ASN A 71 2.57 -1.97 -7.11
CA ASN A 71 2.99 -3.25 -6.51
C ASN A 71 4.04 -4.02 -7.33
N VAL A 72 4.09 -3.79 -8.65
CA VAL A 72 4.98 -4.49 -9.59
C VAL A 72 6.47 -4.20 -9.36
N PHE A 73 6.79 -3.18 -8.56
CA PHE A 73 8.16 -2.76 -8.26
C PHE A 73 8.65 -3.17 -6.87
N ALA A 74 7.84 -3.90 -6.09
CA ALA A 74 8.17 -4.35 -4.74
C ALA A 74 8.74 -5.78 -4.70
N SER A 75 8.77 -6.48 -5.84
CA SER A 75 9.50 -7.74 -6.03
C SER A 75 10.94 -7.43 -6.40
N GLY A 76 11.78 -7.21 -5.39
CA GLY A 76 13.23 -7.10 -5.47
C GLY A 76 13.83 -7.52 -4.13
#